data_AF-A0A7X6UXD9-F1
#
_entry.id   AF-A0A7X6UXD9-F1
#
_cell.length_a   1.000
_cell.length_b   1.000
_cell.length_c   1.000
_cell.angle_alpha   90.00
_cell.angle_beta   90.00
_cell.angle_gamma   90.00
#
_symmetry.space_group_name_H-M   'P 1'
#
loop_
_entity.id
_entity.type
_entity.pdbx_description
1 polymer ?
#
loop_
_entity_poly.entity_id
_entity_poly.type
_entity_poly.pdbx_seq_one_letter_code
_entity_poly.pdbx_strand_id
1 'polypeptide(L)'
;MRAFLTEQPETFPWSKHLSSDLAPDKPYPLSAHKFSDNTHFGMRQLFLRTATHGTARKYVNKTVYNYNRRKLNIGGKTGSLDGLDPKGRYDWFAGFAQSKEEPNKSVVIVVMQVHDNLRTLPATGVAGVMINHWAKEYLP
;
A
#
# COMPACT_ATOMS: atom_id res chain seq x y z
N MET A 1 6.93 -28.87 -13.74
CA MET A 1 6.00 -27.77 -14.07
C MET A 1 4.55 -28.19 -13.73
N ARG A 2 4.26 -28.49 -12.46
CA ARG A 2 2.92 -28.93 -11.99
C ARG A 2 2.53 -28.39 -10.60
N ALA A 3 3.44 -27.77 -9.85
CA ALA A 3 3.16 -27.25 -8.51
C ALA A 3 2.37 -25.91 -8.53
N PHE A 4 2.51 -25.12 -9.58
CA PHE A 4 1.86 -23.80 -9.71
C PHE A 4 0.34 -23.86 -9.95
N LEU A 5 -0.21 -25.03 -10.29
CA LEU A 5 -1.66 -25.21 -10.50
C LEU A 5 -2.41 -25.55 -9.20
N THR A 6 -1.69 -25.77 -8.10
CA THR A 6 -2.27 -26.22 -6.82
C THR A 6 -2.35 -25.10 -5.79
N GLU A 7 -1.69 -23.96 -6.03
CA GLU A 7 -1.79 -22.80 -5.14
C GLU A 7 -3.11 -22.07 -5.43
N GLN A 8 -4.01 -22.11 -4.45
CA GLN A 8 -5.21 -21.27 -4.48
C GLN A 8 -4.74 -19.81 -4.55
N PRO A 9 -5.24 -19.01 -5.52
CA PRO A 9 -4.86 -17.61 -5.63
C PRO A 9 -5.20 -16.92 -4.30
N GLU A 10 -4.23 -16.21 -3.73
CA GLU A 10 -4.45 -15.45 -2.50
C GLU A 10 -5.65 -14.51 -2.70
N THR A 11 -6.70 -14.73 -1.92
CA THR A 11 -7.91 -13.89 -1.98
C THR A 11 -7.76 -12.76 -0.98
N PHE A 12 -7.85 -11.51 -1.45
CA PHE A 12 -7.91 -10.36 -0.56
C PHE A 12 -9.33 -10.24 0.02
N PRO A 13 -9.48 -10.11 1.35
CA PRO A 13 -10.79 -9.95 1.97
C PRO A 13 -11.42 -8.61 1.56
N TRP A 14 -12.69 -8.65 1.14
CA TRP A 14 -13.46 -7.48 0.72
C TRP A 14 -14.23 -6.87 1.89
N SER A 15 -14.32 -5.53 1.93
CA SER A 15 -15.21 -4.83 2.86
C SER A 15 -16.67 -5.05 2.45
N LYS A 16 -17.51 -5.53 3.38
CA LYS A 16 -18.96 -5.66 3.18
C LYS A 16 -19.68 -4.31 3.15
N HIS A 17 -18.98 -3.21 3.45
CA HIS A 17 -19.57 -1.89 3.68
C HIS A 17 -19.31 -0.88 2.54
N LEU A 18 -18.58 -1.27 1.49
CA LEU A 18 -18.24 -0.40 0.35
C LEU A 18 -18.44 -1.18 -0.95
N SER A 19 -19.70 -1.32 -1.39
CA SER A 19 -20.01 -1.69 -2.77
C SER A 19 -19.66 -0.50 -3.66
N SER A 20 -18.63 -0.65 -4.48
CA SER A 20 -18.18 0.36 -5.43
C SER A 20 -18.08 -0.32 -6.80
N ASP A 21 -18.77 0.20 -7.81
CA ASP A 21 -18.71 -0.30 -9.20
C ASP A 21 -17.28 -0.27 -9.77
N LEU A 22 -16.38 0.48 -9.13
CA LEU A 22 -14.98 0.68 -9.53
C LEU A 22 -14.01 -0.28 -8.84
N ALA A 23 -14.40 -0.90 -7.73
CA ALA A 23 -13.55 -1.82 -6.98
C ALA A 23 -14.01 -3.25 -7.28
N PRO A 24 -13.11 -4.20 -7.55
CA PRO A 24 -13.52 -5.57 -7.78
C PRO A 24 -14.37 -6.06 -6.60
N ASP A 25 -15.51 -6.67 -6.87
CA ASP A 25 -16.41 -7.20 -5.82
C ASP A 25 -16.14 -8.69 -5.54
N LYS A 26 -15.30 -9.31 -6.37
CA LYS A 26 -14.92 -10.72 -6.33
C LYS A 26 -13.41 -10.84 -6.26
N PRO A 27 -12.88 -11.83 -5.52
CA PRO A 27 -11.46 -12.17 -5.59
C PRO A 27 -11.05 -12.41 -7.03
N TYR A 28 -10.12 -11.59 -7.53
CA TYR A 28 -9.57 -11.75 -8.86
C TYR A 28 -8.25 -12.50 -8.76
N PRO A 29 -8.10 -13.68 -9.39
CA PRO A 29 -6.83 -14.39 -9.38
C PRO A 29 -5.79 -13.54 -10.10
N LEU A 30 -4.75 -13.12 -9.39
CA LEU A 30 -3.56 -12.56 -10.03
C LEU A 30 -2.99 -13.66 -10.93
N SER A 31 -3.08 -13.49 -12.25
CA SER A 31 -2.51 -14.44 -13.20
C SER A 31 -1.05 -14.70 -12.82
N ALA A 32 -0.69 -15.97 -12.68
CA ALA A 32 0.63 -16.43 -12.24
C ALA A 32 1.78 -15.56 -12.78
N HIS A 33 2.68 -15.18 -11.87
CA HIS A 33 3.94 -14.46 -12.05
C HIS A 33 4.24 -13.95 -13.47
N LYS A 34 3.66 -12.80 -13.85
CA LYS A 34 4.05 -12.09 -15.09
C LYS A 34 5.50 -11.57 -15.06
N PHE A 35 6.12 -11.57 -13.88
CA PHE A 35 7.47 -11.05 -13.64
C PHE A 35 8.37 -12.10 -12.99
N SER A 36 9.68 -12.03 -13.28
CA SER A 36 10.68 -12.87 -12.63
C SER A 36 10.85 -12.52 -11.14
N ASP A 37 11.42 -13.42 -10.34
CA ASP A 37 11.75 -13.14 -8.93
C ASP A 37 12.69 -11.94 -8.78
N ASN A 38 13.67 -11.81 -9.69
CA ASN A 38 14.57 -10.65 -9.72
C ASN A 38 13.81 -9.34 -9.96
N THR A 39 12.79 -9.37 -10.82
CA THR A 39 11.93 -8.19 -11.06
C THR A 39 11.12 -7.85 -9.81
N HIS A 40 10.53 -8.84 -9.13
CA HIS A 40 9.83 -8.63 -7.87
C HIS A 40 10.76 -8.07 -6.79
N PHE A 41 11.96 -8.62 -6.66
CA PHE A 41 12.98 -8.11 -5.74
C PHE A 41 13.33 -6.65 -6.04
N GLY A 42 13.64 -6.33 -7.31
CA GLY A 42 13.94 -4.97 -7.75
C GLY A 42 12.82 -3.99 -7.46
N MET A 43 11.56 -4.36 -7.77
CA MET A 43 10.39 -3.55 -7.46
C MET A 43 10.22 -3.34 -5.95
N ARG A 44 10.41 -4.38 -5.14
CA ARG A 44 10.35 -4.26 -3.68
C ARG A 44 11.41 -3.29 -3.16
N GLN A 45 12.64 -3.35 -3.66
CA GLN A 45 13.68 -2.39 -3.28
C GLN A 45 13.31 -0.96 -3.68
N LEU A 46 12.77 -0.76 -4.87
CA LEU A 46 12.30 0.55 -5.33
C LEU A 46 11.19 1.10 -4.42
N PHE A 47 10.24 0.27 -4.02
CA PHE A 47 9.16 0.65 -3.10
C PHE A 47 9.70 1.02 -1.71
N LEU A 48 10.62 0.22 -1.15
CA LEU A 48 11.29 0.55 0.11
C LEU A 48 12.07 1.87 0.01
N ARG A 49 12.74 2.12 -1.11
CA ARG A 49 13.48 3.36 -1.36
C ARG A 49 12.55 4.57 -1.47
N THR A 50 11.35 4.42 -2.02
CA THR A 50 10.34 5.50 -2.05
C THR A 50 9.97 5.98 -0.64
N ALA A 51 9.84 5.06 0.32
CA ALA A 51 9.52 5.36 1.71
C ALA A 51 10.73 5.82 2.55
N THR A 52 11.96 5.44 2.19
CA THR A 52 13.15 5.75 2.99
C THR A 52 13.95 6.94 2.45
N HIS A 53 13.97 7.14 1.14
CA HIS A 53 14.80 8.12 0.43
C HIS A 53 14.02 8.95 -0.61
N GLY A 54 12.81 8.52 -0.97
CA GLY A 54 12.01 9.14 -2.03
C GLY A 54 10.86 10.02 -1.53
N THR A 55 9.86 10.13 -2.39
CA THR A 55 8.70 11.03 -2.25
C THR A 55 7.85 10.74 -1.02
N ALA A 56 7.77 9.50 -0.57
CA ALA A 56 6.97 9.12 0.60
C ALA A 56 7.70 9.40 1.94
N ARG A 57 9.03 9.57 1.92
CA ARG A 57 9.89 9.66 3.13
C ARG A 57 9.40 10.66 4.15
N LYS A 58 9.07 11.88 3.73
CA LYS A 58 8.66 12.95 4.64
C LYS A 58 7.43 12.56 5.45
N TYR A 59 6.41 12.00 4.79
CA TYR A 59 5.14 11.70 5.43
C TYR A 59 5.17 10.40 6.21
N VAL A 60 5.84 9.36 5.69
CA VAL A 60 6.14 8.16 6.49
C VAL A 60 6.84 8.56 7.79
N ASN A 61 7.80 9.48 7.73
CA ASN A 61 8.51 9.91 8.91
C ASN A 61 7.71 10.77 9.89
N LYS A 62 6.69 11.48 9.39
CA LYS A 62 5.85 12.37 10.18
C LYS A 62 4.68 11.64 10.83
N THR A 63 4.09 10.67 10.14
CA THR A 63 2.85 10.03 10.58
C THR A 63 3.07 8.65 11.19
N VAL A 64 4.00 7.84 10.70
CA VAL A 64 4.29 6.52 11.30
C VAL A 64 5.14 6.70 12.55
N TYR A 65 4.71 6.13 13.68
CA TYR A 65 5.44 6.25 14.93
C TYR A 65 6.84 5.66 14.84
N ASN A 66 7.79 6.26 15.58
CA ASN A 66 9.19 5.84 15.53
C ASN A 66 9.38 4.34 15.82
N TYR A 67 8.73 3.84 16.88
CA TYR A 67 8.80 2.42 17.23
C TYR A 67 8.25 1.51 16.11
N ASN A 68 7.17 1.91 15.42
CA ASN A 68 6.64 1.19 14.27
C ASN A 68 7.61 1.22 13.08
N ARG A 69 8.21 2.38 12.74
CA ARG A 69 9.22 2.45 11.66
C ARG A 69 10.43 1.55 11.92
N ARG A 70 10.80 1.34 13.17
CA ARG A 70 11.89 0.42 13.54
C ARG A 70 11.50 -1.04 13.34
N LYS A 71 10.26 -1.41 13.66
CA LYS A 71 9.72 -2.79 13.53
C LYS A 71 9.25 -3.15 12.11
N LEU A 72 8.99 -2.16 11.25
CA LEU A 72 8.34 -2.38 9.96
C LEU A 72 9.25 -2.11 8.76
N ASN A 73 9.13 -2.97 7.74
CA ASN A 73 9.50 -2.66 6.37
C ASN A 73 8.32 -1.94 5.71
N ILE A 74 8.50 -0.68 5.32
CA ILE A 74 7.46 0.13 4.69
C ILE A 74 7.94 0.51 3.29
N GLY A 75 7.11 0.28 2.28
CA GLY A 75 7.42 0.60 0.90
C GLY A 75 6.17 0.95 0.11
N GLY A 76 6.33 1.66 -1.00
CA GLY A 76 5.22 1.89 -1.90
C GLY A 76 5.59 2.80 -3.07
N LYS A 77 4.56 3.31 -3.72
CA LYS A 77 4.63 4.29 -4.79
C LYS A 77 3.69 5.44 -4.46
N THR A 78 4.17 6.65 -4.68
CA THR A 78 3.33 7.85 -4.70
C THR A 78 2.96 8.21 -6.13
N GLY A 79 1.87 8.92 -6.31
CA GLY A 79 1.61 9.64 -7.55
C GLY A 79 0.55 10.70 -7.37
N SER A 80 0.41 11.53 -8.39
CA SER A 80 -0.56 12.60 -8.40
C SER A 80 -0.91 12.96 -9.83
N LEU A 81 -2.16 13.33 -10.09
CA LEU A 81 -2.63 13.80 -11.39
C LEU A 81 -3.69 14.89 -11.17
N ASP A 82 -3.82 15.81 -12.12
CA ASP A 82 -4.97 16.71 -12.16
C ASP A 82 -6.08 16.03 -12.95
N GLY A 83 -7.29 16.01 -12.40
CA GLY A 83 -8.45 15.40 -13.03
C GLY A 83 -9.64 16.34 -13.03
N LEU A 84 -10.64 15.98 -13.84
CA LEU A 84 -11.83 16.78 -14.05
C LEU A 84 -13.09 16.17 -13.43
N ASP A 85 -13.04 14.93 -12.95
CA ASP A 85 -14.19 14.20 -12.43
C ASP A 85 -13.87 13.26 -11.24
N PRO A 86 -14.01 13.74 -9.98
CA PRO A 86 -14.28 15.13 -9.61
C PRO A 86 -13.09 16.05 -9.90
N LYS A 87 -13.37 17.30 -10.25
CA LYS A 87 -12.33 18.29 -10.52
C LYS A 87 -11.41 18.47 -9.30
N GLY A 88 -10.10 18.34 -9.50
CA GLY A 88 -9.12 18.59 -8.45
C GLY A 88 -7.77 17.92 -8.69
N ARG A 89 -6.88 18.07 -7.71
CA ARG A 89 -5.59 17.37 -7.65
C ARG A 89 -5.77 16.04 -6.95
N TYR A 90 -5.62 14.96 -7.70
CA TYR A 90 -5.56 13.61 -7.17
C TYR A 90 -4.17 13.39 -6.60
N ASP A 91 -4.11 12.82 -5.41
CA ASP A 91 -2.91 12.35 -4.75
C ASP A 91 -3.15 10.92 -4.30
N TRP A 92 -2.21 10.02 -4.56
CA TRP A 92 -2.32 8.63 -4.14
C TRP A 92 -1.03 8.07 -3.57
N PHE A 93 -1.22 7.09 -2.69
CA PHE A 93 -0.19 6.22 -2.19
C PHE A 93 -0.68 4.79 -2.28
N ALA A 94 0.08 3.94 -2.96
CA ALA A 94 -0.13 2.50 -2.98
C ALA A 94 1.12 1.84 -2.41
N GLY A 95 1.00 1.11 -1.31
CA GLY A 95 2.16 0.56 -0.63
C GLY A 95 1.82 -0.55 0.35
N PHE A 96 2.84 -0.98 1.09
CA PHE A 96 2.75 -2.04 2.07
C PHE A 96 3.48 -1.67 3.35
N ALA A 97 3.08 -2.31 4.44
CA ALA A 97 3.85 -2.44 5.66
C ALA A 97 3.97 -3.93 6.01
N GLN A 98 5.16 -4.36 6.40
CA GLN A 98 5.46 -5.74 6.75
C GLN A 98 6.29 -5.77 8.03
N SER A 99 5.94 -6.63 8.97
CA SER A 99 6.77 -6.84 10.16
C SER A 99 8.14 -7.39 9.79
N LYS A 100 9.20 -6.84 10.39
CA LYS A 100 10.56 -7.36 10.23
C LYS A 100 10.77 -8.67 10.97
N GLU A 101 10.03 -8.89 12.05
CA GLU A 101 10.13 -10.07 12.92
C GLU A 101 9.20 -11.20 12.46
N GLU A 102 7.99 -10.86 12.01
CA GLU A 102 6.97 -11.80 11.53
C GLU A 102 6.56 -11.45 10.09
N PRO A 103 7.34 -11.80 9.05
CA PRO A 103 7.09 -11.35 7.67
C PRO A 103 5.73 -11.76 7.07
N ASN A 104 5.09 -12.78 7.63
CA ASN A 104 3.70 -13.20 7.31
C ASN A 104 2.66 -12.17 7.79
N LYS A 105 2.98 -11.32 8.77
CA LYS A 105 2.16 -10.19 9.17
C LYS A 105 2.49 -8.98 8.31
N SER A 106 1.62 -8.73 7.33
CA SER A 106 1.74 -7.61 6.41
C SER A 106 0.37 -7.04 6.04
N VAL A 107 0.38 -5.81 5.54
CA VAL A 107 -0.80 -5.13 5.02
C VAL A 107 -0.44 -4.38 3.75
N VAL A 108 -1.34 -4.40 2.78
CA VAL A 108 -1.31 -3.53 1.59
C VAL A 108 -2.33 -2.43 1.77
N ILE A 109 -1.92 -1.19 1.52
CA ILE A 109 -2.75 0.00 1.70
C ILE A 109 -2.70 0.82 0.42
N VAL A 110 -3.88 1.15 -0.10
CA VAL A 110 -4.06 2.06 -1.22
C VAL A 110 -4.95 3.20 -0.75
N VAL A 111 -4.43 4.42 -0.80
CA VAL A 111 -5.17 5.64 -0.49
C VAL A 111 -5.13 6.53 -1.73
N MET A 112 -6.29 7.02 -2.12
CA MET A 112 -6.45 8.08 -3.12
C MET A 112 -7.30 9.19 -2.52
N GLN A 113 -6.86 10.42 -2.70
CA GLN A 113 -7.57 11.62 -2.28
C GLN A 113 -7.68 12.58 -3.45
N VAL A 114 -8.79 13.29 -3.53
CA VAL A 114 -8.94 14.43 -4.44
C VAL A 114 -8.93 15.69 -3.58
N HIS A 115 -7.98 16.57 -3.87
CA HIS A 115 -7.86 17.87 -3.24
C HIS A 115 -8.42 18.93 -4.18
N ASP A 116 -9.35 19.74 -3.69
CA ASP A 116 -9.75 20.98 -4.36
C ASP A 116 -8.78 22.11 -3.94
N ASN A 117 -9.28 23.29 -3.59
CA ASN A 117 -8.44 24.45 -3.25
C ASN A 117 -7.60 24.33 -1.95
N LEU A 118 -7.92 23.37 -1.07
CA LEU A 118 -7.22 23.15 0.19
C LEU A 118 -6.42 21.84 0.16
N ARG A 119 -5.10 21.96 0.34
CA ARG A 119 -4.23 20.79 0.42
C ARG A 119 -4.26 20.20 1.83
N THR A 120 -4.94 19.07 1.98
CA THR A 120 -5.03 18.33 3.25
C THR A 120 -3.78 17.45 3.46
N LEU A 121 -3.81 16.59 4.48
CA LEU A 121 -2.78 15.57 4.68
C LEU A 121 -2.68 14.70 3.40
N PRO A 122 -1.49 14.54 2.80
CA PRO A 122 -1.33 13.72 1.60
C PRO A 122 -1.67 12.25 1.83
N ALA A 123 -1.93 11.52 0.74
CA ALA A 123 -2.33 10.12 0.76
C ALA A 123 -1.33 9.24 1.50
N THR A 124 -0.03 9.53 1.39
CA THR A 124 1.02 8.83 2.16
C THR A 124 0.88 9.07 3.67
N GLY A 125 0.50 10.29 4.07
CA GLY A 125 0.27 10.63 5.47
C GLY A 125 -0.90 9.85 6.07
N VAL A 126 -2.02 9.81 5.34
CA VAL A 126 -3.20 9.01 5.69
C VAL A 126 -2.84 7.53 5.80
N ALA A 127 -2.13 6.99 4.80
CA ALA A 127 -1.64 5.61 4.84
C ALA A 127 -0.76 5.35 6.07
N GLY A 128 0.10 6.29 6.47
CA GLY A 128 0.91 6.13 7.68
C GLY A 128 0.10 6.08 8.98
N VAL A 129 -1.04 6.79 9.07
CA VAL A 129 -1.97 6.66 10.20
C VAL A 129 -2.62 5.27 10.21
N MET A 130 -3.05 4.78 9.04
CA MET A 130 -3.61 3.43 8.90
C MET A 130 -2.58 2.35 9.26
N ILE A 131 -1.30 2.52 8.86
CA ILE A 131 -0.20 1.62 9.25
C ILE A 131 -0.05 1.57 10.77
N ASN A 132 -0.12 2.70 11.47
CA ASN A 132 -0.02 2.70 12.94
C ASN A 132 -1.19 1.96 13.59
N HIS A 133 -2.40 2.17 13.07
CA HIS A 133 -3.60 1.51 13.57
C HIS A 133 -3.51 0.00 13.38
N TRP A 134 -3.19 -0.46 12.17
CA TRP A 134 -2.93 -1.87 11.89
C TRP A 134 -1.81 -2.44 12.77
N ALA A 135 -0.68 -1.74 12.88
CA ALA A 135 0.44 -2.22 13.71
C ALA A 135 0.03 -2.37 15.19
N LYS A 136 -0.80 -1.46 15.71
CA LYS A 136 -1.31 -1.54 17.08
C LYS A 136 -2.24 -2.74 17.29
N GLU A 137 -3.06 -3.08 16.29
CA GLU A 137 -4.05 -4.15 16.41
C GLU A 137 -3.46 -5.55 16.16
N TYR A 138 -2.51 -5.67 15.25
CA TYR A 138 -2.08 -6.97 14.73
C TYR A 138 -0.62 -7.33 15.05
N LEU A 139 0.18 -6.41 15.59
CA LEU A 139 1.56 -6.68 15.98
C LEU A 139 1.75 -6.63 17.50
N PRO A 140 2.69 -7.43 18.03
CA PRO A 140 3.03 -7.42 19.45
C PRO A 140 3.80 -6.15 19.90
#